data_AF-A0A1H5IB03-F1
#
_entry.id   AF-A0A1H5IB03-F1
#
_cell.length_a   1.000
_cell.length_b   1.000
_cell.length_c   1.000
_cell.angle_alpha   90.00
_cell.angle_beta   90.00
_cell.angle_gamma   90.00
#
_symmetry.space_group_name_H-M   'P 1'
#
loop_
_entity.id
_entity.type
_entity.pdbx_description
1 polymer ?
#
loop_
_entity_poly.entity_id
_entity_poly.type
_entity_poly.pdbx_seq_one_letter_code
_entity_poly.pdbx_strand_id
1 'polypeptide(L)'
;MTKQTISDADAAAQRVTDAKAVVSKLEVKRAELLGKAELITTERRGLAFAAMSTGDESAKVRITELRDEAVAVAADLDSVEIAISTANVKLRDALDRQTRVGDIERAHKIRAHAEMLRRHGRDVDDAARMLGKAFAAMENDMQLLRACGISHPDRDLVRVNLRRSLEVALAGLPLANLTPIPPGQRIPFGDGGLSDGWAKSADRSASILEAGPNSKSEAA
;
A
#
# COMPACT_ATOMS: atom_id res chain seq x y z
N MET A 1 -33.39 -1.70 -7.65
CA MET A 1 -32.46 -2.65 -7.00
C MET A 1 -31.05 -2.36 -7.49
N THR A 2 -30.30 -1.54 -6.77
CA THR A 2 -28.92 -1.16 -7.14
C THR A 2 -28.00 -2.31 -6.73
N LYS A 3 -27.46 -3.06 -7.69
CA LYS A 3 -26.43 -4.08 -7.40
C LYS A 3 -25.19 -3.34 -6.90
N GLN A 4 -24.94 -3.45 -5.61
CA GLN A 4 -23.73 -2.91 -4.99
C GLN A 4 -22.54 -3.65 -5.61
N THR A 5 -21.77 -2.92 -6.41
CA THR A 5 -20.55 -3.45 -7.04
C THR A 5 -19.51 -3.50 -5.95
N ILE A 6 -19.18 -4.71 -5.48
CA ILE A 6 -18.12 -4.93 -4.50
C ILE A 6 -16.81 -4.46 -5.14
N SER A 7 -16.04 -3.62 -4.44
CA SER A 7 -14.73 -3.17 -4.93
C SER A 7 -13.79 -4.37 -5.12
N ASP A 8 -12.86 -4.31 -6.08
CA ASP A 8 -11.87 -5.37 -6.26
C ASP A 8 -11.03 -5.63 -4.99
N ALA A 9 -10.81 -4.59 -4.18
CA ALA A 9 -10.15 -4.70 -2.88
C ALA A 9 -11.00 -5.49 -1.86
N ASP A 10 -12.30 -5.23 -1.80
CA ASP A 10 -13.23 -5.93 -0.92
C ASP A 10 -13.36 -7.40 -1.34
N ALA A 11 -13.43 -7.67 -2.65
CA ALA A 11 -13.46 -9.02 -3.18
C ALA A 11 -12.15 -9.79 -2.89
N ALA A 12 -10.99 -9.12 -2.95
CA ALA A 12 -9.71 -9.73 -2.58
C ALA A 12 -9.60 -10.00 -1.08
N ALA A 13 -10.07 -9.07 -0.23
CA ALA A 13 -10.12 -9.25 1.21
C ALA A 13 -11.04 -10.41 1.62
N GLN A 14 -12.22 -10.53 0.99
CA GLN A 14 -13.15 -11.63 1.24
C GLN A 14 -12.52 -12.99 0.92
N ARG A 15 -11.79 -13.11 -0.21
CA ARG A 15 -11.08 -14.34 -0.56
C ARG A 15 -10.04 -14.77 0.47
N VAL A 16 -9.31 -13.82 1.06
CA VAL A 16 -8.36 -14.11 2.14
C VAL A 16 -9.10 -14.63 3.37
N THR A 17 -10.23 -13.99 3.73
CA THR A 17 -11.08 -14.44 4.84
C THR A 17 -11.60 -15.86 4.62
N ASP A 18 -12.13 -16.15 3.43
CA ASP A 18 -12.64 -17.47 3.07
C ASP A 18 -11.53 -18.53 3.11
N ALA A 19 -10.35 -18.23 2.57
CA ALA A 19 -9.21 -19.15 2.59
C ALA A 19 -8.73 -19.44 4.02
N LYS A 20 -8.67 -18.42 4.89
CA LYS A 20 -8.35 -18.61 6.32
C LYS A 20 -9.36 -19.50 7.03
N ALA A 21 -10.64 -19.30 6.75
CA ALA A 21 -11.70 -20.12 7.35
C ALA A 21 -11.57 -21.60 6.95
N VAL A 22 -11.21 -21.88 5.69
CA VAL A 22 -10.95 -23.26 5.22
C VAL A 22 -9.75 -23.88 5.93
N VAL A 23 -8.62 -23.17 6.02
CA VAL A 23 -7.43 -23.67 6.74
C VAL A 23 -7.76 -23.98 8.19
N SER A 24 -8.40 -23.05 8.90
CA SER A 24 -8.80 -23.24 10.30
C SER A 24 -9.71 -24.46 10.49
N LYS A 25 -10.70 -24.66 9.62
CA LYS A 25 -11.59 -25.83 9.67
C LYS A 25 -10.82 -27.14 9.50
N LEU A 26 -9.83 -27.18 8.60
CA LEU A 26 -9.01 -28.37 8.37
C LEU A 26 -8.06 -28.65 9.55
N GLU A 27 -7.50 -27.62 10.17
CA GLU A 27 -6.66 -27.75 11.37
C GLU A 27 -7.44 -28.31 12.56
N VAL A 28 -8.68 -27.85 12.78
CA VAL A 28 -9.58 -28.43 13.78
C VAL A 28 -9.82 -29.91 13.48
N LYS A 29 -10.11 -30.26 12.23
CA LYS A 29 -10.33 -31.65 11.83
C LYS A 29 -9.09 -32.52 12.06
N ARG A 30 -7.90 -32.01 11.76
CA ARG A 30 -6.63 -32.68 12.03
C ARG A 30 -6.44 -32.95 13.52
N ALA A 31 -6.71 -31.95 14.37
CA ALA A 31 -6.62 -32.11 15.82
C ALA A 31 -7.60 -33.17 16.36
N GLU A 32 -8.84 -33.19 15.86
CA GLU A 32 -9.82 -34.25 16.20
C GLU A 32 -9.31 -35.65 15.83
N LEU A 33 -8.74 -35.81 14.63
CA LEU A 33 -8.22 -37.10 14.16
C LEU A 33 -7.00 -37.56 14.98
N LEU A 34 -6.11 -36.64 15.34
CA LEU A 34 -4.97 -36.93 16.23
C LEU A 34 -5.45 -37.39 17.62
N GLY A 35 -6.46 -36.70 18.18
CA GLY A 35 -7.07 -37.11 19.45
C GLY A 35 -7.69 -38.51 19.38
N LYS A 36 -8.38 -38.83 18.27
CA LYS A 36 -8.91 -40.19 18.04
C LYS A 36 -7.80 -41.24 17.93
N ALA A 37 -6.71 -40.94 17.22
CA ALA A 37 -5.58 -41.87 17.09
C ALA A 37 -4.91 -42.16 18.45
N GLU A 38 -4.82 -41.16 19.33
CA GLU A 38 -4.30 -41.32 20.70
C GLU A 38 -5.21 -42.20 21.57
N LEU A 39 -6.53 -41.98 21.50
CA LEU A 39 -7.52 -42.82 22.19
C LEU A 39 -7.44 -44.28 21.76
N ILE A 40 -7.41 -44.54 20.44
CA ILE A 40 -7.26 -45.89 19.87
C ILE A 40 -5.97 -46.55 20.38
N THR A 41 -4.87 -45.81 20.39
CA THR A 41 -3.58 -46.31 20.89
C THR A 41 -3.63 -46.65 22.38
N THR A 42 -4.30 -45.83 23.18
CA THR A 42 -4.45 -46.03 24.63
C THR A 42 -5.31 -47.25 24.93
N GLU A 43 -6.47 -47.39 24.27
CA GLU A 43 -7.36 -48.54 24.43
C GLU A 43 -6.66 -49.85 24.01
N ARG A 44 -5.94 -49.83 22.88
CA ARG A 44 -5.18 -50.99 22.41
C ARG A 44 -4.11 -51.43 23.41
N ARG A 45 -3.43 -50.48 24.07
CA ARG A 45 -2.45 -50.80 25.15
C ARG A 45 -3.13 -51.43 26.37
N GLY A 46 -4.31 -50.94 26.75
CA GLY A 46 -5.08 -51.49 27.86
C GLY A 46 -5.54 -52.94 27.62
N LEU A 47 -5.95 -53.25 26.39
CA LEU A 47 -6.42 -54.59 26.02
C LEU A 47 -5.30 -55.59 25.71
N ALA A 48 -4.10 -55.11 25.36
CA ALA A 48 -2.98 -55.95 24.92
C ALA A 48 -2.60 -57.03 25.95
N PHE A 49 -2.65 -56.70 27.25
CA PHE A 49 -2.36 -57.68 28.29
C PHE A 49 -3.41 -58.79 28.31
N ALA A 50 -4.70 -58.46 28.42
CA ALA A 50 -5.80 -59.44 28.46
C ALA A 50 -5.86 -60.33 27.20
N ALA A 51 -5.61 -59.74 26.03
CA ALA A 51 -5.60 -60.50 24.78
C ALA A 51 -4.46 -61.52 24.70
N MET A 52 -3.27 -61.19 25.24
CA MET A 52 -2.06 -62.00 25.10
C MET A 52 -1.80 -62.95 26.28
N SER A 53 -2.14 -62.55 27.51
CA SER A 53 -1.81 -63.32 28.72
C SER A 53 -2.95 -64.23 29.18
N THR A 54 -4.21 -63.75 29.14
CA THR A 54 -5.38 -64.51 29.58
C THR A 54 -6.12 -65.20 28.43
N GLY A 55 -5.72 -64.94 27.19
CA GLY A 55 -6.35 -65.54 26.00
C GLY A 55 -7.79 -65.08 25.77
N ASP A 56 -8.15 -63.89 26.24
CA ASP A 56 -9.51 -63.36 26.11
C ASP A 56 -9.83 -63.06 24.64
N GLU A 57 -10.74 -63.85 24.05
CA GLU A 57 -11.14 -63.70 22.65
C GLU A 57 -11.87 -62.37 22.37
N SER A 58 -12.60 -61.83 23.36
CA SER A 58 -13.27 -60.54 23.20
C SER A 58 -12.26 -59.40 23.06
N ALA A 59 -11.17 -59.47 23.85
CA ALA A 59 -10.07 -58.51 23.77
C ALA A 59 -9.34 -58.61 22.41
N LYS A 60 -9.17 -59.80 21.85
CA LYS A 60 -8.57 -60.00 20.51
C LYS A 60 -9.43 -59.42 19.39
N VAL A 61 -10.76 -59.63 19.44
CA VAL A 61 -11.69 -59.05 18.48
C VAL A 61 -11.61 -57.52 18.53
N ARG A 62 -11.70 -56.93 19.73
CA ARG A 62 -11.64 -55.47 19.89
C ARG A 62 -10.29 -54.87 19.43
N ILE A 63 -9.17 -55.54 19.66
CA ILE A 63 -7.86 -55.11 19.13
C ILE A 63 -7.85 -55.09 17.59
N THR A 64 -8.53 -56.04 16.95
CA THR A 64 -8.64 -56.09 15.49
C THR A 64 -9.49 -54.94 14.96
N GLU A 65 -10.64 -54.66 15.59
CA GLU A 65 -11.47 -53.50 15.26
C GLU A 65 -10.69 -52.19 15.42
N LEU A 66 -9.99 -52.01 16.55
CA LEU A 66 -9.15 -50.84 16.81
C LEU A 66 -8.02 -50.67 15.79
N ARG A 67 -7.51 -51.78 15.23
CA ARG A 67 -6.52 -51.73 14.14
C ARG A 67 -7.15 -51.18 12.86
N ASP A 68 -8.34 -51.67 12.50
CA ASP A 68 -9.03 -51.21 11.29
C ASP A 68 -9.45 -49.73 11.43
N GLU A 69 -9.95 -49.33 12.61
CA GLU A 69 -10.20 -47.93 12.96
C GLU A 69 -8.93 -47.08 12.86
N ALA A 70 -7.77 -47.57 13.35
CA ALA A 70 -6.50 -46.87 13.25
C ALA A 70 -6.05 -46.67 11.79
N VAL A 71 -6.24 -47.68 10.94
CA VAL A 71 -5.93 -47.59 9.50
C VAL A 71 -6.81 -46.54 8.83
N ALA A 72 -8.11 -46.52 9.13
CA ALA A 72 -9.03 -45.53 8.61
C ALA A 72 -8.66 -44.10 9.06
N VAL A 73 -8.37 -43.91 10.36
CA VAL A 73 -7.94 -42.60 10.91
C VAL A 73 -6.61 -42.14 10.29
N ALA A 74 -5.67 -43.06 10.04
CA ALA A 74 -4.41 -42.73 9.39
C ALA A 74 -4.61 -42.27 7.93
N ALA A 75 -5.51 -42.92 7.18
CA ALA A 75 -5.85 -42.51 5.82
C ALA A 75 -6.56 -41.14 5.79
N ASP A 76 -7.47 -40.89 6.75
CA ASP A 76 -8.11 -39.59 6.91
C ASP A 76 -7.11 -38.48 7.26
N LEU A 77 -6.13 -38.78 8.13
CA LEU A 77 -5.06 -37.84 8.48
C LEU A 77 -4.23 -37.44 7.26
N ASP A 78 -3.79 -38.41 6.47
CA ASP A 78 -3.03 -38.15 5.24
C ASP A 78 -3.83 -37.27 4.26
N SER A 79 -5.11 -37.59 4.06
CA SER A 79 -6.03 -36.79 3.25
C SER A 79 -6.18 -35.34 3.75
N VAL A 80 -6.33 -35.15 5.07
CA VAL A 80 -6.44 -33.82 5.68
C VAL A 80 -5.13 -33.04 5.56
N GLU A 81 -3.97 -33.69 5.69
CA GLU A 81 -2.67 -33.02 5.54
C GLU A 81 -2.44 -32.53 4.10
N ILE A 82 -2.80 -33.33 3.10
CA ILE A 82 -2.81 -32.91 1.69
C ILE A 82 -3.77 -31.73 1.48
N ALA A 83 -4.95 -31.77 2.08
CA ALA A 83 -5.94 -30.69 2.00
C ALA A 83 -5.41 -29.39 2.64
N ILE A 84 -4.75 -29.46 3.80
CA ILE A 84 -4.13 -28.31 4.48
C ILE A 84 -3.03 -27.71 3.61
N SER A 85 -2.14 -28.54 3.05
CA SER A 85 -1.08 -28.09 2.15
C SER A 85 -1.66 -27.31 0.97
N THR A 86 -2.68 -27.86 0.32
CA THR A 86 -3.39 -27.21 -0.80
C THR A 86 -4.09 -25.91 -0.37
N ALA A 87 -4.75 -25.90 0.80
CA ALA A 87 -5.42 -24.73 1.34
C ALA A 87 -4.44 -23.59 1.66
N ASN A 88 -3.25 -23.92 2.17
CA ASN A 88 -2.19 -22.95 2.42
C ASN A 88 -1.64 -22.32 1.14
N VAL A 89 -1.49 -23.09 0.06
CA VAL A 89 -1.15 -22.53 -1.27
C VAL A 89 -2.22 -21.53 -1.72
N LYS A 90 -3.50 -21.89 -1.62
CA LYS A 90 -4.61 -20.99 -1.98
C LYS A 90 -4.67 -19.74 -1.11
N LEU A 91 -4.38 -19.86 0.19
CA LEU A 91 -4.30 -18.71 1.10
C LEU A 91 -3.19 -17.76 0.69
N ARG A 92 -2.01 -18.29 0.35
CA ARG A 92 -0.88 -17.50 -0.15
C ARG A 92 -1.26 -16.76 -1.44
N ASP A 93 -1.87 -17.46 -2.41
CA ASP A 93 -2.32 -16.85 -3.66
C ASP A 93 -3.35 -15.72 -3.40
N ALA A 94 -4.25 -15.91 -2.44
CA ALA A 94 -5.23 -14.90 -2.05
C ALA A 94 -4.56 -13.65 -1.42
N LEU A 95 -3.56 -13.86 -0.56
CA LEU A 95 -2.78 -12.78 0.06
C LEU A 95 -1.95 -12.00 -0.96
N ASP A 96 -1.30 -12.71 -1.89
CA ASP A 96 -0.53 -12.10 -2.98
C ASP A 96 -1.44 -11.23 -3.86
N ARG A 97 -2.64 -11.74 -4.17
CA ARG A 97 -3.65 -10.97 -4.92
C ARG A 97 -4.16 -9.75 -4.15
N GLN A 98 -4.42 -9.86 -2.85
CA GLN A 98 -4.85 -8.73 -2.03
C GLN A 98 -3.78 -7.64 -2.01
N THR A 99 -2.52 -8.03 -1.80
CA THR A 99 -1.37 -7.11 -1.83
C THR A 99 -1.29 -6.41 -3.18
N ARG A 100 -1.44 -7.17 -4.27
CA ARG A 100 -1.40 -6.65 -5.63
C ARG A 100 -2.46 -5.59 -5.92
N VAL A 101 -3.71 -5.83 -5.48
CA VAL A 101 -4.79 -4.84 -5.63
C VAL A 101 -4.46 -3.57 -4.83
N GLY A 102 -3.97 -3.72 -3.59
CA GLY A 102 -3.55 -2.59 -2.77
C GLY A 102 -2.39 -1.77 -3.38
N ASP A 103 -1.44 -2.42 -4.05
CA ASP A 103 -0.35 -1.76 -4.73
C ASP A 103 -0.83 -0.96 -5.96
N ILE A 104 -1.79 -1.48 -6.71
CA ILE A 104 -2.41 -0.77 -7.85
C ILE A 104 -3.16 0.46 -7.36
N GLU A 105 -3.98 0.34 -6.31
CA GLU A 105 -4.67 1.50 -5.72
C GLU A 105 -3.69 2.57 -5.23
N ARG A 106 -2.58 2.15 -4.61
CA ARG A 106 -1.53 3.06 -4.16
C ARG A 106 -0.86 3.75 -5.34
N ALA A 107 -0.56 3.04 -6.42
CA ALA A 107 -0.01 3.61 -7.65
C ALA A 107 -0.94 4.68 -8.25
N HIS A 108 -2.25 4.41 -8.31
CA HIS A 108 -3.24 5.40 -8.75
C HIS A 108 -3.23 6.67 -7.88
N LYS A 109 -3.20 6.51 -6.55
CA LYS A 109 -3.12 7.66 -5.62
C LYS A 109 -1.82 8.45 -5.81
N ILE A 110 -0.69 7.78 -5.99
CA ILE A 110 0.60 8.43 -6.26
C ILE A 110 0.51 9.29 -7.53
N ARG A 111 -0.03 8.75 -8.63
CA ARG A 111 -0.17 9.51 -9.88
C ARG A 111 -1.12 10.69 -9.75
N ALA A 112 -2.23 10.53 -9.04
CA ALA A 112 -3.15 11.63 -8.75
C ALA A 112 -2.44 12.76 -7.99
N HIS A 113 -1.66 12.44 -6.96
CA HIS A 113 -0.87 13.42 -6.23
C HIS A 113 0.28 14.03 -7.05
N ALA A 114 0.92 13.25 -7.91
CA ALA A 114 1.93 13.74 -8.84
C ALA A 114 1.34 14.77 -9.80
N GLU A 115 0.13 14.56 -10.32
CA GLU A 115 -0.54 15.53 -11.18
C GLU A 115 -0.96 16.80 -10.42
N MET A 116 -1.46 16.65 -9.18
CA MET A 116 -1.71 17.81 -8.32
C MET A 116 -0.44 18.62 -8.05
N LEU A 117 0.70 17.94 -7.85
CA LEU A 117 1.99 18.60 -7.64
C LEU A 117 2.42 19.41 -8.86
N ARG A 118 2.26 18.87 -10.08
CA ARG A 118 2.51 19.62 -11.32
C ARG A 118 1.63 20.86 -11.41
N ARG A 119 0.33 20.70 -11.12
CA ARG A 119 -0.63 21.80 -11.12
C ARG A 119 -0.21 22.90 -10.14
N HIS A 120 0.09 22.55 -8.89
CA HIS A 120 0.55 23.53 -7.91
C HIS A 120 1.87 24.20 -8.33
N GLY A 121 2.78 23.45 -8.98
CA GLY A 121 4.00 24.02 -9.55
C GLY A 121 3.73 25.10 -10.60
N ARG A 122 2.76 24.86 -11.50
CA ARG A 122 2.30 25.86 -12.47
C ARG A 122 1.64 27.07 -11.79
N ASP A 123 0.78 26.82 -10.80
CA ASP A 123 0.10 27.89 -10.05
C ASP A 123 1.12 28.83 -9.36
N VAL A 124 2.22 28.29 -8.83
CA VAL A 124 3.33 29.06 -8.24
C VAL A 124 4.02 29.93 -9.30
N ASP A 125 4.36 29.36 -10.46
CA ASP A 125 5.01 30.11 -11.54
C ASP A 125 4.12 31.22 -12.09
N ASP A 126 2.82 30.96 -12.23
CA ASP A 126 1.84 31.93 -12.69
C ASP A 126 1.68 33.09 -11.70
N ALA A 127 1.60 32.78 -10.39
CA ALA A 127 1.56 33.80 -9.34
C ALA A 127 2.84 34.68 -9.35
N ALA A 128 4.02 34.08 -9.49
CA ALA A 128 5.28 34.81 -9.58
C ALA A 128 5.32 35.73 -10.82
N ARG A 129 4.83 35.25 -11.97
CA ARG A 129 4.73 36.04 -13.21
C ARG A 129 3.74 37.20 -13.08
N MET A 130 2.59 36.97 -12.43
CA MET A 130 1.60 38.02 -12.16
C MET A 130 2.17 39.12 -11.27
N LEU A 131 2.90 38.75 -10.21
CA LEU A 131 3.59 39.70 -9.35
C LEU A 131 4.61 40.54 -10.13
N GLY A 132 5.43 39.90 -10.97
CA GLY A 132 6.39 40.60 -11.82
C GLY A 132 5.74 41.60 -12.79
N LYS A 133 4.61 41.21 -13.41
CA LYS A 133 3.83 42.10 -14.29
C LYS A 133 3.23 43.29 -13.53
N ALA A 134 2.65 43.05 -12.35
CA ALA A 134 2.08 44.10 -11.51
C ALA A 134 3.16 45.10 -11.07
N PHE A 135 4.36 44.61 -10.74
CA PHE A 135 5.49 45.47 -10.41
C PHE A 135 5.93 46.35 -11.58
N ALA A 136 6.07 45.78 -12.78
CA ALA A 136 6.43 46.54 -13.98
C ALA A 136 5.38 47.62 -14.32
N ALA A 137 4.09 47.30 -14.17
CA ALA A 137 3.01 48.27 -14.36
C ALA A 137 3.10 49.42 -13.34
N MET A 138 3.31 49.11 -12.06
CA MET A 138 3.50 50.12 -11.01
C MET A 138 4.72 51.01 -11.27
N GLU A 139 5.85 50.46 -11.74
CA GLU A 139 7.01 51.26 -12.14
C GLU A 139 6.70 52.21 -13.29
N ASN A 140 5.92 51.77 -14.29
CA ASN A 140 5.46 52.62 -15.38
C ASN A 140 4.55 53.76 -14.88
N ASP A 141 3.57 53.44 -14.02
CA ASP A 141 2.66 54.46 -13.46
C ASP A 141 3.42 55.50 -12.64
N MET A 142 4.43 55.09 -11.86
CA MET A 142 5.29 56.03 -11.14
C MET A 142 6.08 56.95 -12.08
N GLN A 143 6.56 56.45 -13.21
CA GLN A 143 7.25 57.27 -14.21
C GLN A 143 6.30 58.31 -14.82
N LEU A 144 5.06 57.91 -15.11
CA LEU A 144 4.03 58.82 -15.61
C LEU A 144 3.67 59.91 -14.58
N LEU A 145 3.50 59.56 -13.31
CA LEU A 145 3.25 60.53 -12.24
C LEU A 145 4.41 61.55 -12.10
N ARG A 146 5.66 61.07 -12.23
CA ARG A 146 6.85 61.96 -12.23
C ARG A 146 6.86 62.91 -13.43
N ALA A 147 6.47 62.45 -14.61
CA ALA A 147 6.32 63.31 -15.79
C ALA A 147 5.26 64.41 -15.58
N CYS A 148 4.25 64.16 -14.73
CA CYS A 148 3.25 65.13 -14.32
C CYS A 148 3.71 66.05 -13.17
N GLY A 149 4.98 65.99 -12.74
CA GLY A 149 5.52 66.83 -11.67
C GLY A 149 5.35 66.28 -10.24
N ILE A 150 4.81 65.06 -10.08
CA ILE A 150 4.69 64.42 -8.77
C ILE A 150 5.98 63.63 -8.48
N SER A 151 6.79 64.12 -7.55
CA SER A 151 8.11 63.56 -7.24
C SER A 151 8.11 62.41 -6.21
N HIS A 152 6.98 62.16 -5.54
CA HIS A 152 6.85 61.17 -4.46
C HIS A 152 5.73 60.16 -4.77
N PRO A 153 5.87 58.87 -4.37
CA PRO A 153 6.95 58.31 -3.56
C PRO A 153 8.25 58.05 -4.34
N ASP A 154 9.36 57.98 -3.60
CA ASP A 154 10.64 57.58 -4.17
C ASP A 154 10.67 56.08 -4.49
N ARG A 155 11.42 55.71 -5.55
CA ARG A 155 11.54 54.33 -6.05
C ARG A 155 12.09 53.42 -4.97
N ASP A 156 13.03 53.90 -4.16
CA ASP A 156 13.59 53.13 -3.05
C ASP A 156 12.55 52.84 -1.97
N LEU A 157 11.69 53.80 -1.64
CA LEU A 157 10.61 53.60 -0.67
C LEU A 157 9.59 52.58 -1.17
N VAL A 158 9.23 52.62 -2.45
CA VAL A 158 8.34 51.63 -3.06
C VAL A 158 8.96 50.24 -3.04
N ARG A 159 10.25 50.11 -3.36
CA ARG A 159 10.98 48.84 -3.27
C ARG A 159 10.99 48.27 -1.84
N VAL A 160 11.22 49.11 -0.83
CA VAL A 160 11.21 48.69 0.59
C VAL A 160 9.82 48.24 1.02
N ASN A 161 8.78 49.00 0.66
CA ASN A 161 7.40 48.66 1.02
C ASN A 161 6.93 47.37 0.34
N LEU A 162 7.25 47.20 -0.96
CA LEU A 162 6.94 45.96 -1.66
C LEU A 162 7.64 44.75 -1.02
N ARG A 163 8.93 44.88 -0.70
CA ARG A 163 9.67 43.80 -0.03
C ARG A 163 9.00 43.42 1.29
N ARG A 164 8.62 44.40 2.12
CA ARG A 164 7.89 44.16 3.38
C ARG A 164 6.55 43.47 3.13
N SER A 165 5.77 43.91 2.14
CA SER A 165 4.50 43.27 1.79
C SER A 165 4.69 41.82 1.35
N LEU A 166 5.74 41.51 0.58
CA LEU A 166 6.09 40.15 0.20
C LEU A 166 6.55 39.31 1.39
N GLU A 167 7.40 39.85 2.26
CA GLU A 167 7.83 39.18 3.49
C GLU A 167 6.63 38.85 4.40
N VAL A 168 5.66 39.77 4.53
CA VAL A 168 4.41 39.53 5.26
C VAL A 168 3.57 38.45 4.58
N ALA A 169 3.39 38.50 3.25
CA ALA A 169 2.63 37.50 2.51
C ALA A 169 3.25 36.10 2.59
N LEU A 170 4.58 36.01 2.75
CA LEU A 170 5.33 34.76 2.80
C LEU A 170 5.67 34.33 4.24
N ALA A 171 5.28 35.08 5.27
CA ALA A 171 5.66 34.84 6.66
C ALA A 171 5.23 33.46 7.20
N GLY A 172 4.20 32.86 6.62
CA GLY A 172 3.73 31.50 6.97
C GLY A 172 4.47 30.37 6.25
N LEU A 173 5.38 30.68 5.34
CA LEU A 173 6.13 29.69 4.57
C LEU A 173 7.53 29.48 5.19
N PRO A 174 8.09 28.26 5.11
CA PRO A 174 9.45 27.97 5.57
C PRO A 174 10.52 28.52 4.62
N LEU A 175 10.34 29.74 4.11
CA LEU A 175 11.27 30.42 3.22
C LEU A 175 12.18 31.33 4.05
N ALA A 176 13.28 30.77 4.57
CA ALA A 176 14.28 31.57 5.27
C ALA A 176 15.03 32.45 4.26
N ASN A 177 14.83 33.77 4.35
CA ASN A 177 15.50 34.82 3.57
C ASN A 177 15.44 34.64 2.05
N LEU A 178 14.67 35.50 1.36
CA LEU A 178 14.70 35.58 -0.10
C LEU A 178 16.08 36.04 -0.58
N THR A 179 16.92 35.09 -0.96
CA THR A 179 18.26 35.34 -1.51
C THR A 179 18.18 35.46 -3.03
N PRO A 180 18.90 36.43 -3.64
CA PRO A 180 18.94 36.54 -5.10
C PRO A 180 19.48 35.26 -5.75
N ILE A 181 18.72 34.69 -6.68
CA ILE A 181 19.12 33.47 -7.40
C ILE A 181 19.87 33.87 -8.70
N PRO A 182 21.10 33.37 -8.92
CA PRO A 182 21.85 33.57 -10.16
C PRO A 182 21.07 33.13 -11.39
N PRO A 183 21.20 33.79 -12.57
CA PRO A 183 20.44 33.45 -13.77
C PRO A 183 20.47 31.97 -14.16
N GLY A 184 21.63 31.31 -14.08
CA GLY A 184 21.78 29.89 -14.41
C GLY A 184 21.14 28.91 -13.43
N GLN A 185 20.66 29.38 -12.27
CA GLN A 185 19.99 28.58 -11.25
C GLN A 185 18.47 28.83 -11.19
N ARG A 186 17.94 29.67 -12.08
CA ARG A 186 16.51 29.99 -12.13
C ARG A 186 15.76 28.87 -12.83
N ILE A 187 15.32 27.89 -12.04
CA ILE A 187 14.51 26.77 -12.52
C ILE A 187 13.05 27.06 -12.13
N PRO A 188 12.09 27.05 -13.08
CA PRO A 188 10.67 27.20 -12.77
C PRO A 188 10.15 26.02 -11.95
N PHE A 189 9.01 26.19 -11.29
CA PHE A 189 8.36 25.09 -10.58
C PHE A 189 7.54 24.20 -11.51
N GLY A 190 6.82 24.77 -12.48
CA GLY A 190 5.89 24.11 -13.39
C GLY A 190 6.55 23.32 -14.52
N ASP A 191 6.00 23.44 -15.73
CA ASP A 191 6.34 22.57 -16.87
C ASP A 191 7.84 22.61 -17.21
N GLY A 192 8.48 21.44 -17.28
CA GLY A 192 9.92 21.27 -17.47
C GLY A 192 10.79 21.63 -16.26
N GLY A 193 10.16 21.99 -15.14
CA GLY A 193 10.80 22.47 -13.92
C GLY A 193 10.94 21.41 -12.81
N LEU A 194 10.97 21.89 -11.57
CA LEU A 194 11.19 21.05 -10.39
C LEU A 194 10.03 20.06 -10.14
N SER A 195 8.78 20.53 -10.25
CA SER A 195 7.60 19.69 -9.98
C SER A 195 7.49 18.52 -10.96
N ASP A 196 7.85 18.75 -12.22
CA ASP A 196 7.91 17.70 -13.25
C ASP A 196 8.96 16.64 -12.97
N GLY A 197 10.15 17.04 -12.49
CA GLY A 197 11.19 16.09 -12.09
C GLY A 197 10.70 15.18 -10.95
N TRP A 198 10.07 15.76 -9.93
CA TRP A 198 9.52 15.01 -8.80
C TRP A 198 8.35 14.12 -9.22
N ALA A 199 7.44 14.63 -10.04
CA ALA A 199 6.30 13.89 -10.55
C ALA A 199 6.74 12.70 -11.42
N LYS A 200 7.77 12.86 -12.28
CA LYS A 200 8.37 11.74 -13.03
C LYS A 200 8.95 10.67 -12.11
N SER A 201 9.59 11.07 -11.02
CA SER A 201 10.09 10.13 -10.01
C SER A 201 8.95 9.39 -9.32
N ALA A 202 7.86 10.08 -8.99
CA ALA A 202 6.66 9.49 -8.41
C ALA A 202 5.98 8.51 -9.39
N ASP A 203 5.86 8.86 -10.67
CA ASP A 203 5.32 8.00 -11.71
C ASP A 203 6.15 6.74 -11.90
N ARG A 204 7.49 6.84 -11.84
CA ARG A 204 8.37 5.67 -11.87
C ARG A 204 8.09 4.72 -10.70
N SER A 205 7.95 5.26 -9.48
CA SER A 205 7.60 4.46 -8.31
C SER A 205 6.22 3.81 -8.44
N ALA A 206 5.24 4.52 -8.98
CA ALA A 206 3.90 3.98 -9.27
C ALA A 206 3.96 2.83 -10.28
N SER A 207 4.75 2.97 -11.35
CA SER A 207 4.95 1.91 -12.34
C SER A 207 5.62 0.66 -11.76
N ILE A 208 6.55 0.81 -10.80
CA ILE A 208 7.15 -0.33 -10.09
C ILE A 208 6.10 -1.09 -9.26
N LEU A 209 5.25 -0.37 -8.54
CA LEU A 209 4.15 -0.97 -7.76
C LEU A 209 3.18 -1.72 -8.69
N GLU A 210 2.85 -1.13 -9.84
CA GLU A 210 2.02 -1.76 -10.86
C GLU A 210 2.69 -2.88 -11.63
N ALA A 211 4.01 -2.97 -11.68
CA ALA A 211 4.69 -4.08 -12.35
C ALA A 211 4.84 -5.29 -11.40
N GLY A 212 4.85 -5.05 -10.09
CA GLY A 212 4.89 -6.09 -9.06
C GLY A 212 6.30 -6.68 -8.87
N PRO A 213 6.50 -7.55 -7.87
CA PRO A 213 7.82 -7.99 -7.43
C PRO A 213 8.66 -8.70 -8.50
N ASN A 214 8.03 -9.37 -9.48
CA ASN A 214 8.75 -10.10 -10.53
C ASN A 214 9.36 -9.19 -11.61
N SER A 215 8.97 -7.92 -11.68
CA SER A 215 9.44 -7.00 -12.73
C SER A 215 10.85 -6.44 -12.52
N LYS A 216 11.42 -6.58 -11.32
CA LYS A 216 12.76 -6.05 -10.99
C LYS A 216 13.90 -6.97 -11.45
N SER A 217 13.60 -8.21 -11.85
CA SER A 217 14.62 -9.22 -12.18
C SER A 217 15.20 -9.11 -13.60
N GLU A 218 14.60 -8.31 -14.49
CA GLU A 218 15.01 -8.24 -15.91
C GLU A 218 15.76 -6.94 -16.27
N ALA A 219 15.98 -6.04 -15.30
CA ALA A 219 16.57 -4.72 -15.52
C ALA A 219 17.96 -4.52 -14.85
N ALA A 220 18.60 -5.59 -14.39
CA ALA A 220 19.96 -5.60 -13.87
C ALA A 220 20.86 -6.44 -14.78
#